data_AF-A0A804PQB2-F1
#
_entry.id   AF-A0A804PQB2-F1
#
_cell.length_a   1.000
_cell.length_b   1.000
_cell.length_c   1.000
_cell.angle_alpha   90.00
_cell.angle_beta   90.00
_cell.angle_gamma   90.00
#
_symmetry.space_group_name_H-M   'P 1'
#
loop_
_entity.id
_entity.type
_entity.pdbx_description
1 polymer ?
#
loop_
_entity_poly.entity_id
_entity_poly.type
_entity_poly.pdbx_seq_one_letter_code
_entity_poly.pdbx_strand_id
1 'polypeptide(L)'
;MAPAAPYGGAESQRQADLLKQEGNAFFRKERLSAAIDAYTGAITLCPNVAVYWTNRALCYRKRNEWTRVEEDCRTAIQLDSQSVKAHYMLGLSLVNSQRLSEGIKSLEKSLELGRGAHPASYMVEEIWQELSKAKYIEWESLSRDRTCQLQKLKCVT
;
A
#
# COMPACT_ATOMS: atom_id res chain seq x y z
N MET A 1 -15.59 -44.76 13.49
CA MET A 1 -15.20 -43.34 13.54
C MET A 1 -13.93 -43.18 12.73
N ALA A 2 -14.03 -42.63 11.51
CA ALA A 2 -12.87 -42.37 10.66
C ALA A 2 -12.12 -41.12 11.17
N PRO A 3 -10.78 -41.06 11.09
CA PRO A 3 -10.03 -39.89 11.52
C PRO A 3 -10.31 -38.70 10.59
N ALA A 4 -10.67 -37.57 11.18
CA ALA A 4 -10.79 -36.30 10.47
C ALA A 4 -9.43 -35.94 9.84
N ALA A 5 -9.40 -35.81 8.52
CA ALA A 5 -8.18 -35.65 7.79
C ALA A 5 -7.65 -34.20 7.90
N PRO A 6 -6.32 -33.97 8.09
CA PRO A 6 -5.75 -32.63 8.30
C PRO A 6 -5.58 -31.82 6.99
N TYR A 7 -6.24 -32.22 5.90
CA TYR A 7 -5.93 -31.74 4.54
C TYR A 7 -6.60 -30.41 4.13
N GLY A 8 -7.57 -29.90 4.89
CA GLY A 8 -8.37 -28.72 4.48
C GLY A 8 -7.56 -27.43 4.32
N GLY A 9 -6.49 -27.24 5.09
CA GLY A 9 -5.67 -26.02 5.02
C GLY A 9 -4.82 -25.94 3.73
N ALA A 10 -4.20 -27.05 3.34
CA ALA A 10 -3.34 -27.10 2.15
C ALA A 10 -4.15 -26.96 0.85
N GLU A 11 -5.35 -27.53 0.81
CA GLU A 11 -6.26 -27.40 -0.33
C GLU A 11 -6.81 -25.97 -0.44
N SER A 12 -7.23 -25.38 0.68
CA SER A 12 -7.67 -23.98 0.74
C SER A 12 -6.58 -23.02 0.28
N GLN A 13 -5.33 -23.26 0.66
CA GLN A 13 -4.20 -22.44 0.25
C GLN A 13 -3.90 -22.56 -1.25
N ARG A 14 -3.94 -23.78 -1.81
CA ARG A 14 -3.81 -23.98 -3.26
C ARG A 14 -4.92 -23.25 -4.01
N GLN A 15 -6.16 -23.33 -3.54
CA GLN A 15 -7.29 -22.65 -4.14
C GLN A 15 -7.15 -21.12 -4.05
N ALA A 16 -6.70 -20.59 -2.92
CA ALA A 16 -6.41 -19.16 -2.75
C ALA A 16 -5.31 -18.68 -3.73
N ASP A 17 -4.29 -19.52 -3.96
CA ASP A 17 -3.24 -19.20 -4.92
C ASP A 17 -3.71 -19.21 -6.38
N LEU A 18 -4.66 -20.09 -6.74
CA LEU A 18 -5.31 -20.05 -8.05
C LEU A 18 -6.12 -18.78 -8.22
N LEU A 19 -6.90 -18.38 -7.22
CA LEU A 19 -7.66 -17.13 -7.22
C LEU A 19 -6.73 -15.90 -7.32
N LYS A 20 -5.57 -15.92 -6.64
CA LYS A 20 -4.53 -14.89 -6.85
C LYS A 20 -4.06 -14.85 -8.30
N GLN A 21 -3.78 -16.00 -8.92
CA GLN A 21 -3.33 -16.05 -10.31
C GLN A 21 -4.40 -15.54 -11.27
N GLU A 22 -5.67 -15.86 -11.02
CA GLU A 22 -6.81 -15.35 -11.77
C GLU A 22 -6.95 -13.83 -11.61
N GLY A 23 -6.86 -13.33 -10.38
CA GLY A 23 -6.84 -11.89 -10.09
C GLY A 23 -5.71 -11.17 -10.81
N ASN A 24 -4.51 -11.76 -10.85
CA ASN A 24 -3.38 -11.22 -11.62
C ASN A 24 -3.70 -11.16 -13.12
N ALA A 25 -4.37 -12.18 -13.67
CA ALA A 25 -4.77 -12.23 -15.07
C ALA A 25 -5.82 -11.15 -15.39
N PHE A 26 -6.82 -10.96 -14.54
CA PHE A 26 -7.80 -9.87 -14.69
C PHE A 26 -7.16 -8.49 -14.57
N PHE A 27 -6.21 -8.31 -13.64
CA PHE A 27 -5.49 -7.06 -13.48
C PHE A 27 -4.71 -6.67 -14.74
N ARG A 28 -4.01 -7.62 -15.37
CA ARG A 28 -3.29 -7.40 -16.64
C ARG A 28 -4.23 -7.04 -17.79
N LYS A 29 -5.47 -7.49 -17.75
CA LYS A 29 -6.54 -7.15 -18.72
C LYS A 29 -7.32 -5.89 -18.34
N GLU A 30 -6.85 -5.14 -17.33
CA GLU A 30 -7.51 -3.95 -16.78
C GLU A 30 -8.95 -4.16 -16.26
N ARG A 31 -9.34 -5.42 -16.02
CA ARG A 31 -10.64 -5.78 -15.44
C ARG A 31 -10.57 -5.69 -13.92
N LEU A 32 -10.49 -4.46 -13.40
CA LEU A 32 -10.20 -4.20 -11.98
C LEU A 32 -11.23 -4.79 -11.02
N SER A 33 -12.53 -4.71 -11.32
CA SER A 33 -13.57 -5.28 -10.45
C SER A 33 -13.44 -6.79 -10.32
N ALA A 34 -13.25 -7.51 -11.44
CA ALA A 34 -13.05 -8.96 -11.42
C ALA A 34 -11.75 -9.36 -10.70
N ALA A 35 -10.70 -8.55 -10.81
CA ALA A 35 -9.47 -8.77 -10.05
C ALA A 35 -9.71 -8.63 -8.54
N ILE A 36 -10.47 -7.61 -8.11
CA ILE A 36 -10.84 -7.39 -6.72
C ILE A 36 -11.64 -8.57 -6.17
N ASP A 37 -12.61 -9.08 -6.95
CA ASP A 37 -13.42 -10.22 -6.55
C ASP A 37 -12.56 -11.47 -6.35
N ALA A 38 -11.65 -11.75 -7.29
CA ALA A 38 -10.73 -12.89 -7.21
C ALA A 38 -9.79 -12.79 -5.99
N TYR A 39 -9.17 -11.62 -5.75
CA TYR A 39 -8.33 -11.44 -4.56
C TYR A 39 -9.14 -11.51 -3.26
N THR A 40 -10.38 -11.03 -3.26
CA THR A 40 -11.28 -11.15 -2.09
C THR A 40 -11.62 -12.61 -1.80
N GLY A 41 -11.84 -13.42 -2.84
CA GLY A 41 -11.95 -14.87 -2.70
C GLY A 41 -10.69 -15.50 -2.09
N ALA A 42 -9.51 -15.12 -2.57
CA ALA A 42 -8.24 -15.61 -2.02
C ALA A 42 -8.06 -15.23 -0.53
N ILE A 43 -8.42 -14.00 -0.16
CA ILE A 43 -8.39 -13.50 1.24
C ILE A 43 -9.39 -14.27 2.11
N THR A 44 -10.58 -14.58 1.59
CA THR A 44 -11.61 -15.32 2.33
C THR A 44 -11.14 -16.74 2.67
N LEU A 45 -10.42 -17.38 1.75
CA LEU A 45 -9.85 -18.71 1.98
C LEU A 45 -8.61 -18.67 2.88
N CYS A 46 -7.75 -17.66 2.70
CA CYS A 46 -6.47 -17.55 3.38
C CYS A 46 -6.18 -16.08 3.73
N PRO A 47 -6.69 -15.58 4.88
CA PRO A 47 -6.58 -14.17 5.24
C PRO A 47 -5.18 -13.76 5.70
N ASN A 48 -4.33 -14.73 6.04
CA ASN A 48 -2.99 -14.52 6.62
C ASN A 48 -1.88 -14.31 5.58
N VAL A 49 -2.22 -14.11 4.29
CA VAL A 49 -1.24 -13.93 3.21
C VAL A 49 -1.23 -12.46 2.75
N ALA A 50 -0.20 -11.71 3.15
CA ALA A 50 -0.05 -10.28 2.86
C ALA A 50 -0.11 -9.91 1.35
N VAL A 51 0.31 -10.84 0.48
CA VAL A 51 0.33 -10.64 -0.97
C VAL A 51 -1.07 -10.43 -1.55
N TYR A 52 -2.10 -11.12 -1.02
CA TYR A 52 -3.46 -10.97 -1.55
C TYR A 52 -4.02 -9.57 -1.25
N TRP A 53 -3.77 -9.07 -0.05
CA TRP A 53 -4.14 -7.71 0.37
C TRP A 53 -3.44 -6.64 -0.46
N THR A 54 -2.11 -6.75 -0.66
CA THR A 54 -1.37 -5.77 -1.49
C THR A 54 -1.82 -5.78 -2.95
N ASN A 55 -2.13 -6.94 -3.52
CA ASN A 55 -2.64 -7.04 -4.89
C ASN A 55 -4.05 -6.44 -5.04
N ARG A 56 -4.91 -6.59 -4.03
CA ARG A 56 -6.23 -5.94 -4.01
C ARG A 56 -6.11 -4.42 -3.81
N ALA A 57 -5.23 -3.97 -2.92
CA ALA A 57 -4.90 -2.55 -2.74
C ALA A 57 -4.43 -1.90 -4.05
N LEU A 58 -3.63 -2.60 -4.85
CA LEU A 58 -3.20 -2.10 -6.16
C LEU A 58 -4.37 -1.88 -7.13
N CYS A 59 -5.42 -2.71 -7.06
CA CYS A 59 -6.64 -2.52 -7.83
C CYS A 59 -7.43 -1.30 -7.36
N TYR A 60 -7.59 -1.13 -6.04
CA TYR A 60 -8.23 0.06 -5.46
C TYR A 60 -7.47 1.34 -5.80
N ARG A 61 -6.13 1.30 -5.79
CA ARG A 61 -5.29 2.42 -6.22
C ARG A 61 -5.59 2.84 -7.65
N LYS A 62 -5.69 1.89 -8.60
CA LYS A 62 -6.06 2.19 -9.99
C LYS A 62 -7.47 2.78 -10.13
N ARG A 63 -8.35 2.55 -9.15
CA ARG A 63 -9.70 3.15 -9.06
C ARG A 63 -9.74 4.45 -8.25
N ASN A 64 -8.60 4.95 -7.76
CA ASN A 64 -8.50 6.09 -6.85
C ASN A 64 -9.27 5.91 -5.52
N GLU A 65 -9.48 4.67 -5.08
CA GLU A 65 -10.16 4.34 -3.81
C GLU A 65 -9.15 4.31 -2.65
N TRP A 66 -8.56 5.45 -2.33
CA TRP A 66 -7.41 5.56 -1.42
C TRP A 66 -7.67 5.08 0.01
N THR A 67 -8.90 5.24 0.53
CA THR A 67 -9.28 4.72 1.86
C THR A 67 -9.14 3.20 1.93
N ARG A 68 -9.59 2.49 0.89
CA ARG A 68 -9.45 1.02 0.82
C ARG A 68 -8.02 0.57 0.59
N VAL A 69 -7.22 1.38 -0.12
CA VAL A 69 -5.76 1.15 -0.24
C VAL A 69 -5.13 1.19 1.15
N GLU A 70 -5.44 2.20 1.96
CA GLU A 70 -4.91 2.31 3.33
C GLU A 70 -5.28 1.10 4.19
N GLU A 71 -6.55 0.69 4.20
CA GLU A 71 -7.04 -0.46 4.96
C GLU A 71 -6.33 -1.77 4.59
N ASP A 72 -6.26 -2.08 3.29
CA ASP A 72 -5.60 -3.30 2.80
C ASP A 72 -4.10 -3.27 3.07
N CYS A 73 -3.45 -2.11 2.92
CA CYS A 73 -2.00 -2.00 3.16
C CYS A 73 -1.65 -2.11 4.64
N ARG A 74 -2.45 -1.53 5.55
CA ARG A 74 -2.26 -1.72 7.00
C ARG A 74 -2.38 -3.18 7.39
N THR A 75 -3.37 -3.89 6.86
CA THR A 75 -3.54 -5.33 7.09
C THR A 75 -2.35 -6.11 6.54
N ALA A 76 -1.90 -5.79 5.32
CA ALA A 76 -0.73 -6.43 4.74
C ALA A 76 0.55 -6.21 5.56
N ILE A 77 0.77 -5.01 6.13
CA ILE A 77 1.92 -4.69 6.99
C ILE A 77 1.86 -5.45 8.31
N GLN A 78 0.66 -5.65 8.87
CA GLN A 78 0.49 -6.48 10.07
C GLN A 78 0.89 -7.93 9.83
N LEU A 79 0.61 -8.45 8.62
CA LEU A 79 0.98 -9.81 8.21
C LEU A 79 2.44 -9.94 7.79
N ASP A 80 2.97 -8.94 7.07
CA ASP A 80 4.34 -8.87 6.60
C ASP A 80 4.87 -7.42 6.72
N SER A 81 5.56 -7.18 7.83
CA SER A 81 6.17 -5.88 8.14
C SER A 81 7.29 -5.47 7.17
N GLN A 82 7.85 -6.42 6.41
CA GLN A 82 8.95 -6.20 5.46
C GLN A 82 8.45 -5.96 4.03
N SER A 83 7.14 -5.91 3.81
CA SER A 83 6.55 -5.70 2.50
C SER A 83 6.80 -4.28 1.98
N VAL A 84 7.79 -4.14 1.08
CA VAL A 84 8.10 -2.88 0.37
C VAL A 84 6.84 -2.31 -0.28
N LYS A 85 6.07 -3.13 -1.01
CA LYS A 85 4.86 -2.69 -1.71
C LYS A 85 3.79 -2.17 -0.77
N ALA A 86 3.61 -2.79 0.40
CA ALA A 86 2.57 -2.38 1.34
C ALA A 86 2.90 -1.01 1.96
N HIS A 87 4.16 -0.80 2.39
CA HIS A 87 4.61 0.50 2.89
C HIS A 87 4.54 1.60 1.82
N TYR A 88 4.92 1.29 0.59
CA TYR A 88 4.81 2.22 -0.53
C TYR A 88 3.37 2.67 -0.77
N MET A 89 2.44 1.73 -0.95
CA MET A 89 1.04 2.04 -1.22
C MET A 89 0.34 2.72 -0.03
N LEU A 90 0.70 2.36 1.20
CA LEU A 90 0.25 3.08 2.39
C LEU A 90 0.72 4.54 2.36
N GLY A 91 2.00 4.77 2.09
CA GLY A 91 2.58 6.10 1.96
C GLY A 91 1.84 6.97 0.93
N LEU A 92 1.59 6.43 -0.26
CA LEU A 92 0.80 7.11 -1.29
C LEU A 92 -0.62 7.44 -0.84
N SER A 93 -1.31 6.49 -0.19
CA SER A 93 -2.69 6.69 0.28
C SER A 93 -2.80 7.80 1.34
N LEU A 94 -1.81 7.90 2.23
CA LEU A 94 -1.73 8.92 3.27
C LEU A 94 -1.40 10.29 2.69
N VAL A 95 -0.45 10.37 1.75
CA VAL A 95 -0.14 11.61 1.03
C VAL A 95 -1.37 12.12 0.28
N ASN A 96 -2.11 11.23 -0.39
CA ASN A 96 -3.35 11.60 -1.07
C ASN A 96 -4.41 12.15 -0.10
N SER A 97 -4.49 11.56 1.10
CA SER A 97 -5.39 11.96 2.18
C SER A 97 -4.90 13.18 2.99
N GLN A 98 -3.90 13.93 2.48
CA GLN A 98 -3.28 15.09 3.15
C GLN A 98 -2.59 14.80 4.50
N ARG A 99 -2.38 13.53 4.84
CA ARG A 99 -1.64 13.10 6.03
C ARG A 99 -0.16 12.96 5.68
N LEU A 100 0.44 14.07 5.24
CA LEU A 100 1.78 14.12 4.63
C LEU A 100 2.86 13.53 5.54
N SER A 101 2.91 13.93 6.81
CA SER A 101 3.96 13.48 7.72
C SER A 101 3.93 11.97 7.99
N GLU A 102 2.74 11.37 8.03
CA GLU A 102 2.61 9.90 8.16
C GLU A 102 2.96 9.20 6.84
N GLY A 103 2.50 9.75 5.71
CA GLY A 103 2.81 9.22 4.38
C GLY A 103 4.30 9.22 4.07
N ILE A 104 5.01 10.30 4.41
CA ILE A 104 6.47 10.43 4.27
C ILE A 104 7.18 9.33 5.07
N LYS A 105 6.78 9.09 6.32
CA LYS A 105 7.37 8.02 7.15
C LYS A 105 7.18 6.64 6.53
N SER A 106 6.00 6.35 5.98
CA SER A 106 5.75 5.07 5.29
C SER A 106 6.56 4.94 4.00
N LEU A 107 6.70 6.02 3.21
CA LEU A 107 7.55 6.03 2.01
C LEU A 107 9.03 5.86 2.35
N GLU A 108 9.51 6.49 3.42
CA GLU A 108 10.88 6.29 3.93
C GLU A 108 11.12 4.84 4.33
N LYS A 109 10.17 4.23 5.06
CA LYS A 109 10.28 2.83 5.43
C LYS A 109 10.30 1.91 4.21
N SER A 110 9.44 2.19 3.23
CA SER A 110 9.44 1.47 1.96
C SER A 110 10.79 1.59 1.22
N LEU A 111 11.39 2.78 1.22
CA LEU A 111 12.66 3.04 0.55
C LEU A 111 13.81 2.30 1.24
N GLU A 112 13.84 2.31 2.57
CA GLU A 112 14.82 1.58 3.39
C GLU A 112 14.80 0.09 3.06
N LEU A 113 13.61 -0.52 3.08
CA LEU A 113 13.42 -1.94 2.77
C LEU A 113 13.77 -2.28 1.32
N GLY A 114 13.37 -1.42 0.37
CA GLY A 114 13.64 -1.61 -1.06
C GLY A 114 15.13 -1.53 -1.40
N ARG A 115 15.87 -0.61 -0.79
CA ARG A 115 17.33 -0.49 -0.95
C ARG A 115 18.08 -1.70 -0.39
N GLY A 116 17.62 -2.26 0.72
CA GLY A 116 18.22 -3.47 1.29
C GLY A 116 18.06 -4.69 0.38
N ALA A 117 16.90 -4.84 -0.27
CA ALA A 117 16.62 -5.98 -1.14
C ALA A 117 17.23 -5.84 -2.55
N HIS A 118 16.94 -4.75 -3.26
CA HIS A 118 17.36 -4.52 -4.65
C HIS A 118 17.55 -3.02 -4.92
N PRO A 119 18.73 -2.45 -4.61
CA PRO A 119 18.98 -1.01 -4.68
C PRO A 119 18.74 -0.36 -6.06
N ALA A 120 18.93 -1.11 -7.14
CA ALA A 120 18.78 -0.66 -8.53
C ALA A 120 17.42 -1.02 -9.16
N SER A 121 16.43 -1.39 -8.35
CA SER A 121 15.09 -1.71 -8.87
C SER A 121 14.32 -0.45 -9.24
N TYR A 122 13.56 -0.49 -10.34
CA TYR A 122 12.65 0.59 -10.78
C TYR A 122 11.72 1.07 -9.65
N MET A 123 11.35 0.15 -8.75
CA MET A 123 10.50 0.46 -7.61
C MET A 123 11.19 1.40 -6.61
N VAL A 124 12.50 1.26 -6.39
CA VAL A 124 13.27 2.12 -5.48
C VAL A 124 13.34 3.55 -6.03
N GLU A 125 13.51 3.70 -7.34
CA GLU A 125 13.49 5.00 -8.00
C GLU A 125 12.11 5.65 -7.90
N GLU A 126 11.03 4.91 -8.19
CA GLU A 126 9.65 5.39 -8.06
C GLU A 126 9.34 5.84 -6.62
N ILE A 127 9.69 5.03 -5.62
CA ILE A 127 9.52 5.38 -4.20
C ILE A 127 10.26 6.68 -3.87
N TRP A 128 11.50 6.83 -4.34
CA TRP A 128 12.30 8.02 -4.07
C TRP A 128 11.70 9.28 -4.71
N GLN A 129 11.18 9.19 -5.94
CA GLN A 129 10.51 10.30 -6.61
C GLN A 129 9.27 10.75 -5.83
N GLU A 130 8.41 9.80 -5.43
CA GLU A 130 7.20 10.10 -4.65
C GLU A 130 7.51 10.63 -3.25
N LEU A 131 8.54 10.10 -2.58
CA LEU A 131 9.02 10.62 -1.30
C LEU A 131 9.51 12.07 -1.43
N SER A 132 10.26 12.37 -2.50
CA SER A 132 10.79 13.71 -2.74
C SER A 132 9.68 14.71 -3.00
N LYS A 133 8.66 14.34 -3.78
CA LYS A 133 7.45 15.15 -4.00
C LYS A 133 6.71 15.40 -2.69
N ALA A 134 6.47 14.36 -1.89
CA ALA A 134 5.78 14.49 -0.61
C ALA A 134 6.50 15.43 0.36
N LYS A 135 7.82 15.31 0.49
CA LYS A 135 8.66 16.20 1.31
C LYS A 135 8.63 17.65 0.80
N TYR A 136 8.64 17.85 -0.51
CA TYR A 136 8.53 19.18 -1.09
C TYR A 136 7.18 19.85 -0.76
N ILE A 137 6.08 19.11 -0.90
CA ILE A 137 4.73 19.61 -0.55
C ILE A 137 4.65 19.97 0.94
N GLU A 138 5.17 19.12 1.82
CA GLU A 138 5.20 19.40 3.27
C GLU A 138 6.02 20.66 3.57
N TRP A 139 7.22 20.78 3.00
CA TRP A 139 8.06 21.96 3.17
C TRP A 139 7.39 23.24 2.66
N GLU A 140 6.72 23.19 1.50
CA GLU A 140 6.01 24.33 0.92
C GLU A 140 4.84 24.76 1.83
N SER A 141 4.08 23.81 2.37
CA SER A 141 3.02 24.08 3.34
C SER A 141 3.56 24.78 4.58
N LEU A 142 4.59 24.20 5.21
CA LEU A 142 5.20 24.77 6.42
C LEU A 142 5.80 26.15 6.18
N SER A 143 6.38 26.37 5.00
CA SER A 143 6.96 27.66 4.61
C SER A 143 5.90 28.74 4.44
N ARG A 144 4.75 28.39 3.84
CA ARG A 144 3.58 29.28 3.73
C ARG A 144 3.04 29.65 5.11
N ASP A 145 2.89 28.67 6.01
CA ASP A 145 2.39 28.89 7.37
C ASP A 145 3.30 29.83 8.16
N ARG A 146 4.61 29.60 8.12
CA ARG A 146 5.61 30.47 8.76
C ARG A 146 5.52 31.91 8.24
N THR A 147 5.39 32.09 6.93
CA THR A 147 5.28 33.41 6.31
C THR A 147 4.01 34.13 6.76
N CYS A 148 2.87 33.43 6.79
CA CYS A 148 1.60 33.96 7.27
C CYS A 148 1.68 34.38 8.76
N GLN A 149 2.32 33.56 9.59
CA GLN A 149 2.52 33.86 11.02
C GLN A 149 3.37 35.12 11.22
N LEU A 150 4.50 35.25 10.49
CA LEU A 150 5.36 36.42 10.56
C LEU A 150 4.65 37.70 10.13
N GLN A 151 3.80 37.63 9.10
CA GLN A 151 3.02 38.78 8.65
C GLN A 151 1.99 39.22 9.71
N LYS A 152 1.30 38.27 10.35
CA LYS A 152 0.37 38.57 11.45
C LYS A 152 1.06 39.28 12.61
N LEU A 153 2.26 38.84 13.00
CA LEU A 153 3.02 39.48 14.08
C LEU A 153 3.41 40.93 13.75
N LYS A 154 3.74 41.22 12.49
CA LYS A 154 4.09 42.59 12.03
C LYS A 154 2.91 43.55 11.96
N CYS A 155 1.68 43.05 11.80
CA CYS A 155 0.47 43.89 11.72
C CYS A 155 -0.08 44.29 13.10
N VAL A 156 0.40 43.67 14.19
CA VAL A 156 -0.06 43.91 15.57
C VAL A 156 0.85 44.90 16.32
N THR A 157 2.03 45.21 15.77
CA THR A 157 3.00 46.21 16.25
C THR A 157 2.88 47.50 15.48
#